data_AF-A0A3D4YIM2-F1
#
_entry.id   AF-A0A3D4YIM2-F1
#
_cell.length_a   1.000
_cell.length_b   1.000
_cell.length_c   1.000
_cell.angle_alpha   90.00
_cell.angle_beta   90.00
_cell.angle_gamma   90.00
#
_symmetry.space_group_name_H-M   'P 1'
#
loop_
_entity.id
_entity.type
_entity.pdbx_description
1 polymer ?
#
loop_
_entity_poly.entity_id
_entity_poly.type
_entity_poly.pdbx_seq_one_letter_code
_entity_poly.pdbx_strand_id
1 'polypeptide(L)'
;MRRLTAFIMIVMTTGAIASLFGRIWYILAISAGLLGVIVSGIFGRTSFRECGLAPADIAAGLAAKKILLLAVAPLILIACEVWIGIRLFPDYINCGLSILDRQLIFRGTATLVLHILFLTIIEEVPWRCFYQLNIGQNFPGIAALILPAAGITLLTLPLYNTAASAICLLGFFVRRLIWGYLYAESGSVLIVIISHWMTTLFYLVLLVGI
;
A
#
# COMPACT_ATOMS: atom_id res chain seq x y z
N MET A 1 26.88 4.12 0.23
CA MET A 1 25.44 4.30 0.52
C MET A 1 24.56 4.56 -0.71
N ARG A 2 24.85 5.53 -1.59
CA ARG A 2 24.08 5.77 -2.84
C ARG A 2 23.87 4.50 -3.68
N ARG A 3 24.94 3.72 -3.89
CA ARG A 3 24.91 2.45 -4.63
C ARG A 3 24.05 1.39 -3.94
N LEU A 4 24.09 1.29 -2.61
CA LEU A 4 23.30 0.33 -1.85
C LEU A 4 21.80 0.68 -1.92
N THR A 5 21.43 1.94 -1.75
CA THR A 5 20.03 2.38 -1.88
C THR A 5 19.50 2.16 -3.29
N ALA A 6 20.28 2.49 -4.33
CA ALA A 6 19.91 2.21 -5.71
C ALA A 6 19.73 0.70 -5.95
N PHE A 7 20.65 -0.12 -5.43
CA PHE A 7 20.55 -1.58 -5.51
C PHE A 7 19.26 -2.10 -4.86
N ILE A 8 18.93 -1.66 -3.64
CA ILE A 8 17.70 -2.07 -2.95
C ILE A 8 16.47 -1.63 -3.74
N MET A 9 16.43 -0.39 -4.26
CA MET A 9 15.31 0.08 -5.09
C MET A 9 15.18 -0.73 -6.38
N ILE A 10 16.28 -1.13 -7.01
CA ILE A 10 16.27 -2.02 -8.18
C ILE A 10 15.66 -3.35 -7.77
N VAL A 11 16.12 -3.98 -6.68
CA VAL A 11 15.58 -5.26 -6.18
C VAL A 11 14.08 -5.16 -5.87
N MET A 12 13.63 -4.07 -5.23
CA MET A 12 12.21 -3.83 -4.97
C MET A 12 11.41 -3.73 -6.27
N THR A 13 11.91 -2.99 -7.26
CA THR A 13 11.24 -2.79 -8.55
C THR A 13 11.19 -4.08 -9.35
N THR A 14 12.32 -4.78 -9.48
CA THR A 14 12.39 -6.05 -10.20
C THR A 14 11.59 -7.12 -9.49
N GLY A 15 11.58 -7.13 -8.15
CA GLY A 15 10.76 -8.05 -7.35
C GLY A 15 9.26 -7.77 -7.52
N ALA A 16 8.85 -6.50 -7.56
CA ALA A 16 7.48 -6.13 -7.85
C ALA A 16 7.03 -6.59 -9.24
N ILE A 17 7.86 -6.39 -10.27
CA ILE A 17 7.59 -6.90 -11.62
C ILE A 17 7.61 -8.44 -11.63
N ALA A 18 8.57 -9.07 -10.98
CA ALA A 18 8.69 -10.53 -10.97
C ALA A 18 7.59 -11.21 -10.14
N SER A 19 6.88 -10.48 -9.27
CA SER A 19 5.73 -11.00 -8.51
C SER A 19 4.59 -11.50 -9.39
N LEU A 20 4.55 -11.05 -10.65
CA LEU A 20 3.73 -11.64 -11.71
C LEU A 20 3.91 -13.15 -11.87
N PHE A 21 5.12 -13.65 -11.61
CA PHE A 21 5.51 -15.04 -11.81
C PHE A 21 5.56 -15.84 -10.50
N GLY A 22 5.17 -15.26 -9.36
CA GLY A 22 5.02 -16.01 -8.12
C GLY A 22 5.22 -15.22 -6.83
N ARG A 23 4.68 -15.76 -5.74
CA ARG A 23 4.67 -15.16 -4.39
C ARG A 23 6.06 -14.93 -3.80
N ILE A 24 7.08 -15.69 -4.20
CA ILE A 24 8.44 -15.53 -3.65
C ILE A 24 9.01 -14.14 -3.94
N TRP A 25 8.71 -13.58 -5.13
CA TRP A 25 9.18 -12.26 -5.53
C TRP A 25 8.49 -11.13 -4.78
N TYR A 26 7.22 -11.31 -4.41
CA TYR A 26 6.50 -10.42 -3.50
C TYR A 26 7.22 -10.32 -2.15
N ILE A 27 7.57 -11.47 -1.56
CA ILE A 27 8.28 -11.52 -0.28
C ILE A 27 9.64 -10.84 -0.41
N LEU A 28 10.39 -11.13 -1.48
CA LEU A 28 11.69 -10.50 -1.73
C LEU A 28 11.60 -8.98 -1.86
N ALA A 29 10.61 -8.45 -2.59
CA ALA A 29 10.43 -7.00 -2.75
C ALA A 29 10.17 -6.32 -1.40
N ILE A 30 9.29 -6.88 -0.57
CA ILE A 30 8.98 -6.34 0.76
C ILE A 30 10.19 -6.45 1.69
N SER A 31 10.84 -7.62 1.75
CA SER A 31 12.01 -7.85 2.60
C SER A 31 13.16 -6.90 2.23
N ALA A 32 13.40 -6.68 0.94
CA ALA A 32 14.40 -5.71 0.47
C ALA A 32 14.07 -4.29 0.92
N GLY A 33 12.80 -3.87 0.82
CA GLY A 33 12.38 -2.55 1.28
C GLY A 33 12.50 -2.37 2.79
N LEU A 34 12.14 -3.38 3.59
CA LEU A 34 12.29 -3.35 5.05
C LEU A 34 13.77 -3.25 5.45
N LEU A 35 14.64 -4.01 4.79
CA LEU A 35 16.09 -3.88 4.94
C LEU A 35 16.55 -2.46 4.57
N GLY A 36 16.01 -1.90 3.49
CA GLY A 36 16.28 -0.52 3.07
C GLY A 36 15.92 0.51 4.14
N VAL A 37 14.76 0.37 4.78
CA VAL A 37 14.33 1.23 5.90
C VAL A 37 15.30 1.12 7.07
N ILE A 38 15.63 -0.10 7.50
CA ILE A 38 16.54 -0.34 8.63
C ILE A 38 17.94 0.22 8.36
N VAL A 39 18.52 -0.10 7.20
CA VAL A 39 19.84 0.39 6.79
C VAL A 39 19.85 1.92 6.70
N SER A 40 18.83 2.52 6.08
CA SER A 40 18.77 3.99 5.94
C SER A 40 18.60 4.69 7.29
N GLY A 41 17.85 4.09 8.21
CA GLY A 41 17.68 4.56 9.58
C GLY A 41 18.96 4.47 10.41
N ILE A 42 19.69 3.35 10.33
CA ILE A 42 20.96 3.15 11.06
C ILE A 42 22.05 4.09 10.54
N PHE A 43 22.16 4.26 9.22
CA PHE A 43 23.21 5.08 8.61
C PHE A 43 22.80 6.54 8.35
N GLY A 44 21.68 7.00 8.92
CA GLY A 44 21.29 8.42 8.95
C GLY A 44 20.91 9.03 7.61
N ARG A 45 20.49 8.22 6.64
CA ARG A 45 20.11 8.68 5.29
C ARG A 45 18.63 9.03 5.15
N THR A 46 17.82 8.35 5.93
CA THR A 46 16.39 8.64 6.13
C THR A 46 16.10 8.34 7.58
N SER A 47 15.86 9.38 8.38
CA SER A 47 15.60 9.18 9.80
C SER A 47 14.22 8.52 9.99
N PHE A 48 14.05 7.73 11.06
CA PHE A 48 12.73 7.22 11.44
C PHE A 48 11.71 8.34 11.69
N ARG A 49 12.21 9.55 12.01
CA ARG A 49 11.39 10.76 12.13
C ARG A 49 10.88 11.24 10.77
N GLU A 50 11.72 11.25 9.73
CA GLU A 50 11.30 11.58 8.35
C GLU A 50 10.33 10.54 7.77
N CYS A 51 10.39 9.30 8.26
CA CYS A 51 9.40 8.26 7.94
C CYS A 51 8.01 8.56 8.55
N GLY A 52 7.91 9.47 9.53
CA GLY A 52 6.62 9.86 10.12
C GLY A 52 6.02 8.79 11.05
N LEU A 53 6.90 8.07 11.75
CA LEU A 53 6.54 7.03 12.72
C LEU A 53 6.24 7.57 14.13
N ALA A 54 6.24 8.89 14.34
CA ALA A 54 5.96 9.47 15.64
C ALA A 54 4.43 9.54 15.86
N PRO A 55 3.89 8.93 16.94
CA PRO A 55 2.45 8.93 17.19
C PRO A 55 1.85 10.33 17.38
N ALA A 56 2.66 11.29 17.86
CA ALA A 56 2.25 12.68 18.01
C ALA A 56 1.80 13.33 16.69
N ASP A 57 2.33 12.85 15.56
CA ASP A 57 2.00 13.38 14.22
C ASP A 57 0.59 12.99 13.77
N ILE A 58 -0.02 11.95 14.38
CA ILE A 58 -1.37 11.50 14.01
C ILE A 58 -2.41 12.55 14.39
N ALA A 59 -2.43 12.97 15.66
CA ALA A 59 -3.43 13.91 16.15
C ALA A 59 -3.29 15.29 15.49
N ALA A 60 -2.05 15.77 15.34
CA ALA A 60 -1.76 17.02 14.66
C ALA A 60 -2.12 16.97 13.17
N GLY A 61 -1.80 15.86 12.48
CA GLY A 61 -2.09 15.68 11.07
C GLY A 61 -3.59 15.59 10.77
N LEU A 62 -4.34 14.81 11.56
CA LEU A 62 -5.79 14.64 11.36
C LEU A 62 -6.62 15.87 11.73
N ALA A 63 -6.08 16.82 12.50
CA ALA A 63 -6.73 18.10 12.77
C ALA A 63 -6.89 18.95 11.49
N ALA A 64 -6.02 18.76 10.50
CA ALA A 64 -6.12 19.43 9.22
C ALA A 64 -7.20 18.77 8.33
N LYS A 65 -8.27 19.52 8.01
CA LYS A 65 -9.38 19.04 7.16
C LYS A 65 -8.91 18.43 5.83
N LYS A 66 -7.87 18.98 5.21
CA LYS A 66 -7.27 18.44 3.97
C LYS A 66 -6.77 17.00 4.18
N ILE A 67 -6.02 16.76 5.25
CA ILE A 67 -5.45 15.44 5.57
C ILE A 67 -6.55 14.45 5.92
N LEU A 68 -7.56 14.88 6.69
CA LEU A 68 -8.72 14.06 7.00
C LEU A 68 -9.47 13.60 5.73
N LEU A 69 -9.73 14.53 4.81
CA LEU A 69 -10.38 14.21 3.53
C LEU A 69 -9.55 13.22 2.71
N LEU A 70 -8.23 13.41 2.63
CA LEU A 70 -7.33 12.48 1.95
C LEU A 70 -7.28 11.10 2.61
N ALA A 71 -7.34 11.03 3.93
CA ALA A 71 -7.35 9.78 4.69
C ALA A 71 -8.67 8.99 4.51
N VAL A 72 -9.78 9.68 4.29
CA VAL A 72 -11.12 9.07 4.08
C VAL A 72 -11.41 8.77 2.60
N ALA A 73 -10.81 9.50 1.66
CA ALA A 73 -11.05 9.30 0.22
C ALA A 73 -10.94 7.84 -0.28
N PRO A 74 -9.98 7.00 0.20
CA PRO A 74 -9.90 5.59 -0.17
C PRO A 74 -11.14 4.77 0.21
N LEU A 75 -11.84 5.11 1.31
CA LEU A 75 -13.09 4.46 1.74
C LEU A 75 -14.23 4.74 0.75
N ILE A 76 -14.34 5.99 0.29
CA ILE A 76 -15.34 6.38 -0.71
C ILE A 76 -15.04 5.67 -2.03
N LEU A 77 -13.77 5.68 -2.45
CA LEU A 77 -13.35 5.05 -3.69
C LEU A 77 -13.62 3.54 -3.68
N ILE A 78 -13.33 2.83 -2.59
CA ILE A 78 -13.62 1.40 -2.51
C ILE A 78 -15.13 1.12 -2.49
N ALA A 79 -15.94 1.94 -1.82
CA ALA A 79 -17.40 1.79 -1.87
C ALA A 79 -17.93 1.92 -3.30
N CYS A 80 -17.47 2.95 -4.03
CA CYS A 80 -17.83 3.15 -5.43
C CYS A 80 -17.33 2.00 -6.31
N GLU A 81 -16.08 1.55 -6.14
CA GLU A 81 -15.52 0.44 -6.90
C GLU A 81 -16.33 -0.84 -6.70
N VAL A 82 -16.65 -1.20 -5.45
CA VAL A 82 -17.44 -2.40 -5.15
C VAL A 82 -18.84 -2.29 -5.74
N TRP A 83 -19.50 -1.13 -5.58
CA TRP A 83 -20.84 -0.92 -6.13
C TRP A 83 -20.88 -1.07 -7.65
N ILE A 84 -19.91 -0.47 -8.37
CA ILE A 84 -19.78 -0.62 -9.82
C ILE A 84 -19.43 -2.09 -10.17
N GLY A 85 -18.47 -2.66 -9.46
CA GLY A 85 -17.93 -4.00 -9.66
C GLY A 85 -19.01 -5.07 -9.62
N ILE A 86 -19.79 -5.11 -8.54
CA ILE A 86 -20.89 -6.08 -8.36
C ILE A 86 -21.98 -5.90 -9.41
N ARG A 87 -22.28 -4.66 -9.81
CA ARG A 87 -23.36 -4.36 -10.78
C ARG A 87 -23.00 -4.71 -12.21
N LEU A 88 -21.74 -4.54 -12.59
CA LEU A 88 -21.29 -4.71 -13.97
C LEU A 88 -20.56 -6.04 -14.22
N PHE A 89 -20.02 -6.68 -13.18
CA PHE A 89 -19.18 -7.87 -13.31
C PHE A 89 -19.57 -8.96 -12.31
N PRO A 90 -20.17 -10.08 -12.79
CA PRO A 90 -20.58 -11.19 -11.94
C PRO A 90 -19.45 -11.79 -11.10
N ASP A 91 -18.23 -11.80 -11.64
CA ASP A 91 -17.04 -12.38 -10.99
C ASP A 91 -16.29 -11.42 -10.07
N TYR A 92 -16.80 -10.19 -9.85
CA TYR A 92 -16.08 -9.16 -9.08
C TYR A 92 -15.75 -9.60 -7.65
N ILE A 93 -16.71 -10.22 -6.95
CA ILE A 93 -16.50 -10.72 -5.58
C ILE A 93 -15.39 -11.78 -5.55
N ASN A 94 -15.43 -12.75 -6.46
CA ASN A 94 -14.42 -13.80 -6.56
C ASN A 94 -13.04 -13.22 -6.84
N CYS A 95 -12.97 -12.19 -7.70
CA CYS A 95 -11.74 -11.47 -7.97
C CYS A 95 -11.18 -10.80 -6.70
N GLY A 96 -12.01 -10.04 -5.97
CA GLY A 96 -11.62 -9.37 -4.73
C GLY A 96 -11.14 -10.35 -3.65
N LEU A 97 -11.90 -11.41 -3.40
CA LEU A 97 -11.55 -12.44 -2.40
C LEU A 97 -10.26 -13.18 -2.73
N SER A 98 -9.98 -13.46 -4.01
CA SER A 98 -8.75 -14.17 -4.39
C SER A 98 -7.46 -13.39 -4.09
N ILE A 99 -7.54 -12.06 -4.05
CA ILE A 99 -6.40 -11.20 -3.70
C ILE A 99 -6.19 -11.25 -2.18
N LEU A 100 -7.29 -11.15 -1.42
CA LEU A 100 -7.27 -11.28 0.04
C LEU A 100 -6.74 -12.66 0.46
N ASP A 101 -7.16 -13.75 -0.19
CA ASP A 101 -6.68 -15.11 0.09
C ASP A 101 -5.17 -15.27 -0.14
N ARG A 102 -4.58 -14.57 -1.11
CA ARG A 102 -3.12 -14.59 -1.30
C ARG A 102 -2.36 -13.85 -0.20
N GLN A 103 -2.97 -12.81 0.34
CA GLN A 103 -2.35 -11.92 1.32
C GLN A 103 -2.57 -12.39 2.75
N LEU A 104 -3.69 -13.06 3.04
CA LEU A 104 -4.14 -13.43 4.39
C LEU A 104 -4.20 -14.95 4.51
N ILE A 105 -3.37 -15.52 5.39
CA ILE A 105 -3.44 -16.95 5.74
C ILE A 105 -4.47 -17.09 6.87
N PHE A 106 -5.71 -17.48 6.54
CA PHE A 106 -6.86 -17.46 7.45
C PHE A 106 -6.87 -18.57 8.50
N ARG A 107 -7.06 -18.20 9.79
CA ARG A 107 -7.84 -18.95 10.82
C ARG A 107 -8.37 -17.95 11.89
N GLY A 108 -9.65 -17.53 11.82
CA GLY A 108 -10.35 -16.73 12.85
C GLY A 108 -10.54 -15.22 12.59
N THR A 109 -11.51 -14.59 13.27
CA THR A 109 -11.94 -13.18 13.05
C THR A 109 -11.11 -12.14 13.82
N ALA A 110 -10.79 -12.37 15.09
CA ALA A 110 -9.94 -11.44 15.87
C ALA A 110 -8.49 -11.43 15.36
N THR A 111 -7.99 -12.58 14.93
CA THR A 111 -6.69 -12.72 14.27
C THR A 111 -6.68 -11.96 12.94
N LEU A 112 -7.77 -11.96 12.17
CA LEU A 112 -7.86 -11.28 10.88
C LEU A 112 -7.59 -9.78 10.97
N VAL A 113 -8.21 -9.09 11.93
CA VAL A 113 -8.04 -7.63 12.13
C VAL A 113 -6.57 -7.27 12.36
N LEU A 114 -5.88 -8.04 13.21
CA LEU A 114 -4.46 -7.86 13.51
C LEU A 114 -3.56 -8.24 12.33
N HIS A 115 -3.92 -9.28 11.57
CA HIS A 115 -3.17 -9.67 10.37
C HIS A 115 -3.25 -8.59 9.28
N ILE A 116 -4.43 -7.99 9.07
CA ILE A 116 -4.58 -6.89 8.12
C ILE A 116 -3.76 -5.68 8.59
N LEU A 117 -3.75 -5.37 9.89
CA LEU A 117 -2.90 -4.30 10.42
C LEU A 117 -1.43 -4.57 10.13
N PHE A 118 -0.93 -5.77 10.46
CA PHE A 118 0.45 -6.16 10.19
C PHE A 118 0.78 -6.10 8.69
N LEU A 119 -0.12 -6.60 7.83
CA LEU A 119 0.00 -6.51 6.37
C LEU A 119 0.15 -5.06 5.91
N THR A 120 -0.71 -4.16 6.39
CA THR A 120 -0.65 -2.74 6.01
C THR A 120 0.66 -2.07 6.46
N ILE A 121 1.22 -2.46 7.62
CA ILE A 121 2.52 -1.96 8.09
C ILE A 121 3.64 -2.45 7.16
N ILE A 122 3.69 -3.75 6.86
CA ILE A 122 4.77 -4.32 6.02
C ILE A 122 4.68 -3.86 4.56
N GLU A 123 3.51 -3.40 4.10
CA GLU A 123 3.37 -2.77 2.79
C GLU A 123 3.75 -1.28 2.85
N GLU A 124 3.12 -0.49 3.71
CA GLU A 124 3.29 0.97 3.64
C GLU A 124 4.69 1.42 4.10
N VAL A 125 5.28 0.78 5.12
CA VAL A 125 6.61 1.20 5.62
C VAL A 125 7.71 1.12 4.55
N PRO A 126 7.98 -0.02 3.88
CA PRO A 126 9.04 -0.08 2.87
C PRO A 126 8.76 0.80 1.66
N TRP A 127 7.51 0.87 1.22
CA TRP A 127 7.16 1.59 0.00
C TRP A 127 7.08 3.10 0.20
N ARG A 128 6.65 3.59 1.38
CA ARG A 128 6.59 5.01 1.70
C ARG A 128 7.92 5.52 2.25
N CYS A 129 8.40 4.90 3.34
CA CYS A 129 9.54 5.42 4.07
C CYS A 129 10.89 5.16 3.42
N PHE A 130 10.98 4.18 2.51
CA PHE A 130 12.21 3.96 1.77
C PHE A 130 12.04 4.30 0.29
N TYR A 131 11.15 3.61 -0.42
CA TYR A 131 11.06 3.75 -1.87
C TYR A 131 10.59 5.15 -2.30
N GLN A 132 9.43 5.61 -1.81
CA GLN A 132 8.87 6.92 -2.17
C GLN A 132 9.78 8.08 -1.73
N LEU A 133 10.30 8.07 -0.50
CA LEU A 133 11.23 9.12 -0.04
C LEU A 133 12.49 9.20 -0.91
N ASN A 134 13.10 8.07 -1.25
CA ASN A 134 14.31 8.08 -2.09
C ASN A 134 14.01 8.51 -3.53
N ILE A 135 12.86 8.15 -4.09
CA ILE A 135 12.45 8.68 -5.41
C ILE A 135 12.22 10.19 -5.31
N GLY A 136 11.49 10.68 -4.29
CA GLY A 136 11.20 12.10 -4.12
C GLY A 136 12.43 12.99 -3.90
N GLN A 137 13.52 12.44 -3.37
CA GLN A 137 14.79 13.14 -3.24
C GLN A 137 15.60 13.23 -4.54
N ASN A 138 15.34 12.36 -5.53
CA ASN A 138 16.18 12.21 -6.72
C ASN A 138 15.42 12.41 -8.05
N PHE A 139 14.10 12.49 -8.03
CA PHE A 139 13.22 12.59 -9.20
C PHE A 139 12.07 13.59 -8.94
N PRO A 140 11.34 14.01 -9.99
CA PRO A 140 10.17 14.88 -9.82
C PRO A 140 9.13 14.28 -8.86
N GLY A 141 8.45 15.12 -8.08
CA GLY A 141 7.49 14.67 -7.06
C GLY A 141 6.40 13.73 -7.60
N ILE A 142 5.99 13.90 -8.87
CA ILE A 142 5.04 12.99 -9.52
C ILE A 142 5.56 11.55 -9.67
N ALA A 143 6.86 11.38 -9.92
CA ALA A 143 7.48 10.06 -9.99
C ALA A 143 7.48 9.37 -8.62
N ALA A 144 7.65 10.15 -7.55
CA ALA A 144 7.56 9.66 -6.17
C ALA A 144 6.15 9.22 -5.78
N LEU A 145 5.12 9.63 -6.51
CA LEU A 145 3.75 9.14 -6.31
C LEU A 145 3.46 7.91 -7.20
N ILE A 146 3.79 7.99 -8.49
CA ILE A 146 3.43 6.98 -9.48
C ILE A 146 4.23 5.69 -9.30
N LEU A 147 5.55 5.76 -9.12
CA LEU A 147 6.39 4.56 -9.11
C LEU A 147 6.12 3.64 -7.91
N PRO A 148 6.03 4.12 -6.66
CA PRO A 148 5.65 3.26 -5.55
C PRO A 148 4.22 2.74 -5.70
N ALA A 149 3.27 3.57 -6.18
CA ALA A 149 1.90 3.11 -6.39
C ALA A 149 1.84 1.97 -7.41
N ALA A 150 2.54 2.11 -8.54
CA ALA A 150 2.63 1.06 -9.56
C ALA A 150 3.29 -0.21 -8.99
N GLY A 151 4.43 -0.06 -8.31
CA GLY A 151 5.15 -1.19 -7.70
C GLY A 151 4.28 -1.98 -6.72
N ILE A 152 3.59 -1.30 -5.80
CA ILE A 152 2.68 -1.94 -4.85
C ILE A 152 1.48 -2.57 -5.56
N THR A 153 0.92 -1.94 -6.59
CA THR A 153 -0.20 -2.55 -7.34
C THR A 153 0.22 -3.83 -8.07
N LEU A 154 1.44 -3.89 -8.60
CA LEU A 154 1.96 -5.12 -9.23
C LEU A 154 2.03 -6.27 -8.22
N LEU A 155 2.34 -5.97 -6.96
CA LEU A 155 2.34 -6.95 -5.87
C LEU A 155 0.95 -7.55 -5.58
N THR A 156 -0.13 -6.89 -5.99
CA THR A 156 -1.52 -7.26 -5.69
C THR A 156 -2.29 -7.74 -6.92
N LEU A 157 -1.59 -8.26 -7.95
CA LEU A 157 -2.23 -8.64 -9.21
C LEU A 157 -3.21 -9.83 -9.03
N PRO A 158 -4.51 -9.65 -9.37
CA PRO A 158 -5.49 -10.73 -9.33
C PRO A 158 -5.06 -11.90 -10.22
N LEU A 159 -5.46 -13.11 -9.82
CA LEU A 159 -5.10 -14.36 -10.52
C LEU A 159 -5.89 -14.52 -11.83
N TYR A 160 -7.01 -13.81 -11.94
CA TYR A 160 -7.96 -13.95 -13.02
C TYR A 160 -7.72 -12.89 -14.10
N ASN A 161 -7.83 -13.28 -15.36
CA ASN A 161 -7.74 -12.38 -16.51
C ASN A 161 -9.15 -12.02 -17.00
N THR A 162 -9.89 -11.29 -16.16
CA THR A 162 -11.27 -10.87 -16.48
C THR A 162 -11.38 -9.35 -16.52
N ALA A 163 -12.46 -8.83 -17.11
CA ALA A 163 -12.74 -7.40 -17.07
C ALA A 163 -12.93 -6.88 -15.63
N ALA A 164 -13.41 -7.73 -14.70
CA ALA A 164 -13.48 -7.40 -13.27
C ALA A 164 -12.09 -7.13 -12.67
N SER A 165 -11.09 -7.91 -13.11
CA SER A 165 -9.70 -7.81 -12.67
C SER A 165 -9.05 -6.49 -13.05
N ALA A 166 -9.41 -5.93 -14.21
CA ALA A 166 -8.95 -4.60 -14.63
C ALA A 166 -9.46 -3.50 -13.70
N ILE A 167 -10.72 -3.57 -13.27
CA ILE A 167 -11.31 -2.60 -12.33
C ILE A 167 -10.70 -2.73 -10.94
N CYS A 168 -10.52 -3.95 -10.43
CA CYS A 168 -9.83 -4.17 -9.16
C CYS A 168 -8.43 -3.55 -9.18
N LEU A 169 -7.66 -3.80 -10.24
CA LEU A 169 -6.31 -3.25 -10.40
C LEU A 169 -6.29 -1.73 -10.46
N LEU A 170 -7.18 -1.13 -11.24
CA LEU A 170 -7.30 0.31 -11.32
C LEU A 170 -7.66 0.91 -9.97
N GLY A 171 -8.64 0.32 -9.27
CA GLY A 171 -9.03 0.74 -7.93
C GLY A 171 -7.89 0.65 -6.92
N PHE A 172 -7.13 -0.45 -6.92
CA PHE A 172 -5.92 -0.57 -6.10
C PHE A 172 -4.90 0.50 -6.44
N PHE A 173 -4.57 0.70 -7.71
CA PHE A 173 -3.61 1.71 -8.14
C PHE A 173 -4.00 3.11 -7.69
N VAL A 174 -5.27 3.51 -7.88
CA VAL A 174 -5.76 4.82 -7.47
C VAL A 174 -5.71 4.98 -5.95
N ARG A 175 -6.09 3.96 -5.16
CA ARG A 175 -5.92 4.00 -3.69
C ARG A 175 -4.46 4.17 -3.29
N ARG A 176 -3.53 3.44 -3.92
CA ARG A 176 -2.09 3.56 -3.63
C ARG A 176 -1.54 4.94 -4.00
N LEU A 177 -2.07 5.59 -5.04
CA LEU A 177 -1.77 6.99 -5.35
C LEU A 177 -2.29 7.94 -4.27
N ILE A 178 -3.55 7.77 -3.82
CA ILE A 178 -4.14 8.59 -2.76
C ILE A 178 -3.32 8.46 -1.47
N TRP A 179 -2.93 7.26 -1.07
CA TRP A 179 -2.07 7.04 0.10
C TRP A 179 -0.66 7.62 -0.09
N GLY A 180 -0.10 7.56 -1.30
CA GLY A 180 1.18 8.21 -1.59
C GLY A 180 1.09 9.72 -1.47
N TYR A 181 -0.01 10.30 -1.93
CA TYR A 181 -0.26 11.73 -1.82
C TYR A 181 -0.55 12.14 -0.37
N LEU A 182 -1.35 11.35 0.36
CA LEU A 182 -1.59 11.50 1.80
C LEU A 182 -0.27 11.47 2.58
N TYR A 183 0.65 10.56 2.24
CA TYR A 183 1.98 10.51 2.86
C TYR A 183 2.77 11.79 2.59
N ALA A 184 2.81 12.24 1.33
CA ALA A 184 3.54 13.44 0.94
C ALA A 184 3.00 14.71 1.62
N GLU A 185 1.70 14.79 1.86
CA GLU A 185 1.03 15.94 2.47
C GLU A 185 1.04 15.92 4.00
N SER A 186 0.93 14.73 4.61
CA SER A 186 0.89 14.60 6.07
C SER A 186 2.27 14.41 6.70
N GLY A 187 3.25 13.92 5.94
CA GLY A 187 4.52 13.47 6.47
C GLY A 187 4.43 12.28 7.42
N SER A 188 3.26 11.63 7.57
CA SER A 188 3.02 10.57 8.55
C SER A 188 2.65 9.25 7.88
N VAL A 189 3.55 8.26 7.96
CA VAL A 189 3.23 6.89 7.50
C VAL A 189 2.17 6.25 8.40
N LEU A 190 2.07 6.64 9.67
CA LEU A 190 1.05 6.12 10.57
C LEU A 190 -0.37 6.47 10.13
N ILE A 191 -0.61 7.71 9.68
CA ILE A 191 -1.91 8.11 9.12
C ILE A 191 -2.25 7.28 7.88
N VAL A 192 -1.25 7.00 7.04
CA VAL A 192 -1.40 6.17 5.84
C VAL A 192 -1.73 4.73 6.21
N ILE A 193 -1.02 4.14 7.18
CA ILE A 193 -1.27 2.79 7.68
C ILE A 193 -2.69 2.69 8.24
N ILE A 194 -3.14 3.66 9.05
CA ILE A 194 -4.50 3.65 9.60
C ILE A 194 -5.54 3.77 8.49
N SER A 195 -5.36 4.71 7.56
CA SER A 195 -6.26 4.88 6.41
C SER A 195 -6.36 3.59 5.57
N HIS A 196 -5.21 2.98 5.28
CA HIS A 196 -5.14 1.73 4.54
C HIS A 196 -5.79 0.58 5.30
N TRP A 197 -5.44 0.37 6.56
CA TRP A 197 -6.02 -0.67 7.42
C TRP A 197 -7.56 -0.58 7.49
N MET A 198 -8.09 0.63 7.75
CA MET A 198 -9.53 0.88 7.77
C MET A 198 -10.18 0.61 6.41
N THR A 199 -9.52 0.97 5.32
CA THR A 199 -10.03 0.73 3.96
C THR A 199 -10.07 -0.76 3.63
N THR A 200 -9.08 -1.53 4.04
CA THR A 200 -9.05 -2.98 3.80
C THR A 200 -10.07 -3.72 4.65
N LEU A 201 -10.29 -3.29 5.90
CA LEU A 201 -11.38 -3.81 6.73
C LEU A 201 -12.75 -3.50 6.12
N PHE A 202 -12.96 -2.26 5.67
CA PHE A 202 -14.20 -1.86 5.02
C PHE A 202 -14.42 -2.60 3.70
N TYR A 203 -13.36 -2.83 2.91
CA TYR A 203 -13.45 -3.65 1.70
C TYR A 203 -13.92 -5.07 1.99
N LEU A 204 -13.37 -5.70 3.03
CA LEU A 204 -13.80 -7.02 3.46
C LEU A 204 -15.29 -7.01 3.84
N VAL A 205 -15.74 -6.05 4.64
CA VAL A 205 -17.16 -5.88 5.00
C VAL A 205 -18.04 -5.77 3.75
N LEU A 206 -17.64 -4.96 2.76
CA LEU A 206 -18.39 -4.80 1.52
C LEU A 206 -18.45 -6.06 0.65
N LEU A 207 -17.41 -6.92 0.70
CA LEU A 207 -17.35 -8.15 -0.10
C LEU A 207 -18.12 -9.32 0.53
N VAL A 208 -18.04 -9.49 1.85
CA VAL A 208 -18.64 -10.64 2.56
C VAL A 208 -19.85 -10.29 3.45
N GLY A 209 -20.20 -9.01 3.57
CA GLY A 209 -21.41 -8.57 4.27
C GLY A 209 -21.41 -8.80 5.78
N ILE A 210 -20.23 -8.68 6.43
CA ILE A 210 -20.11 -8.72 7.91
C ILE A 210 -20.76 -7.49 8.53
#